data_AF-A0A2V8DAA3-F1
#
_entry.id   AF-A0A2V8DAA3-F1
#
_cell.length_a   1.000
_cell.length_b   1.000
_cell.length_c   1.000
_cell.angle_alpha   90.00
_cell.angle_beta   90.00
_cell.angle_gamma   90.00
#
_symmetry.space_group_name_H-M   'P 1'
#
loop_
_entity.id
_entity.type
_entity.pdbx_description
1 polymer ?
#
loop_
_entity_poly.entity_id
_entity_poly.type
_entity_poly.pdbx_seq_one_letter_code
_entity_poly.pdbx_strand_id
1 'polypeptide(L)'
;RAATELDAARKAARGVRGAARQALIDRLESLDREFLQQARALLDDATRTALAGEADDELAPFRGRMGPEAFAHARERAIDRLVRERCRLPVVAYRY
;
A
#
# COMPACT_ATOMS: atom_id res chain seq x y z
N ARG A 1 -12.30 10.69 -5.77
CA ARG A 1 -13.22 9.56 -5.50
C ARG A 1 -12.83 8.80 -4.23
N ALA A 2 -11.70 8.09 -4.19
CA ALA A 2 -11.31 7.29 -3.03
C ALA A 2 -11.24 8.09 -1.70
N ALA A 3 -10.76 9.34 -1.73
CA ALA A 3 -10.76 10.22 -0.54
C ALA A 3 -12.18 10.50 0.01
N THR A 4 -13.12 10.87 -0.86
CA THR A 4 -14.53 11.10 -0.48
C THR A 4 -15.18 9.86 0.12
N GLU A 5 -14.81 8.69 -0.40
CA GLU A 5 -15.33 7.43 0.10
C GLU A 5 -14.75 7.04 1.45
N LEU A 6 -13.47 7.32 1.68
CA LEU A 6 -12.85 7.18 3.00
C LEU A 6 -13.55 8.07 4.04
N ASP A 7 -13.90 9.30 3.68
CA ASP A 7 -14.66 10.20 4.56
C ASP A 7 -16.04 9.65 4.90
N ALA A 8 -16.73 9.04 3.93
CA ALA A 8 -18.02 8.39 4.15
C ALA A 8 -17.89 7.16 5.08
N ALA A 9 -16.90 6.31 4.82
CA ALA A 9 -16.59 5.14 5.65
C ALA A 9 -16.29 5.54 7.11
N ARG A 10 -15.52 6.61 7.32
CA ARG A 10 -15.23 7.16 8.65
C ARG A 10 -16.51 7.59 9.38
N LYS A 11 -17.45 8.25 8.70
CA LYS A 11 -18.73 8.69 9.29
C LYS A 11 -19.62 7.50 9.66
N ALA A 12 -19.60 6.45 8.86
CA ALA A 12 -20.42 5.25 9.06
C ALA A 12 -19.86 4.24 10.08
N ALA A 13 -18.61 4.42 10.52
CA ALA A 13 -17.91 3.44 11.37
C ALA A 13 -18.49 3.27 12.79
N ARG A 14 -19.24 4.26 13.30
CA ARG A 14 -19.73 4.21 14.68
C ARG A 14 -20.83 3.16 14.83
N GLY A 15 -20.61 2.18 15.71
CA GLY A 15 -21.61 1.18 16.07
C GLY A 15 -21.70 -0.03 15.13
N VAL A 16 -20.84 -0.12 14.11
CA VAL A 16 -20.77 -1.30 13.23
C VAL A 16 -20.27 -2.52 14.00
N ARG A 17 -20.92 -3.67 13.80
CA ARG A 17 -20.60 -4.94 14.46
C ARG A 17 -20.79 -6.10 13.50
N GLY A 18 -20.20 -7.25 13.84
CA GLY A 18 -20.35 -8.49 13.07
C GLY A 18 -20.01 -8.31 11.59
N ALA A 19 -20.88 -8.80 10.71
CA ALA A 19 -20.70 -8.74 9.26
C ALA A 19 -20.51 -7.31 8.73
N ALA A 20 -21.23 -6.32 9.28
CA ALA A 20 -21.08 -4.92 8.86
C ALA A 20 -19.70 -4.34 9.19
N ARG A 21 -19.10 -4.78 10.31
CA ARG A 21 -17.72 -4.41 10.66
C ARG A 21 -16.73 -5.03 9.69
N GLN A 22 -16.90 -6.31 9.35
CA GLN A 22 -16.02 -6.97 8.39
C GLN A 22 -16.07 -6.30 7.01
N ALA A 23 -17.27 -6.01 6.50
CA ALA A 23 -17.45 -5.31 5.23
C ALA A 23 -16.79 -3.92 5.22
N LEU A 24 -16.81 -3.20 6.35
CA LEU A 24 -16.11 -1.94 6.48
C LEU A 24 -14.59 -2.13 6.42
N ILE A 25 -14.04 -3.14 7.10
CA ILE A 25 -12.60 -3.46 7.07
C ILE A 25 -12.17 -3.81 5.64
N ASP A 26 -12.89 -4.70 4.96
CA ASP A 26 -12.61 -5.10 3.59
C ASP A 26 -12.65 -3.88 2.65
N ARG A 27 -13.57 -2.93 2.89
CA ARG A 27 -13.65 -1.70 2.11
C ARG A 27 -12.47 -0.76 2.37
N LEU A 28 -12.02 -0.62 3.61
CA LEU A 28 -10.83 0.16 3.95
C LEU A 28 -9.59 -0.40 3.23
N GLU A 29 -9.40 -1.72 3.26
CA GLU A 29 -8.30 -2.38 2.54
C GLU A 29 -8.39 -2.22 1.03
N SER A 30 -9.59 -2.21 0.46
CA SER A 30 -9.79 -1.89 -0.95
C SER A 30 -9.40 -0.46 -1.28
N LEU A 31 -9.82 0.52 -0.46
CA LEU A 31 -9.47 1.93 -0.65
C LEU A 31 -7.95 2.16 -0.52
N ASP A 32 -7.29 1.49 0.42
CA ASP A 32 -5.83 1.54 0.55
C ASP A 32 -5.10 1.06 -0.70
N ARG A 33 -5.56 -0.06 -1.28
CA ARG A 33 -5.04 -0.57 -2.56
C ARG A 33 -5.31 0.39 -3.71
N GLU A 34 -6.50 0.98 -3.77
CA GLU A 34 -6.86 1.98 -4.79
C GLU A 34 -5.95 3.22 -4.72
N PHE A 35 -5.67 3.75 -3.52
CA PHE A 35 -4.75 4.88 -3.35
C PHE A 35 -3.34 4.57 -3.85
N LEU A 36 -2.81 3.41 -3.45
CA LEU A 36 -1.48 2.97 -3.88
C LEU A 36 -1.40 2.78 -5.39
N GLN A 37 -2.42 2.16 -6.01
CA GLN A 37 -2.48 1.96 -7.45
C GLN A 37 -2.50 3.31 -8.19
N GLN A 38 -3.30 4.26 -7.72
CA GLN A 38 -3.35 5.60 -8.31
C GLN A 38 -2.01 6.33 -8.19
N ALA A 39 -1.34 6.24 -7.03
CA ALA A 39 -0.01 6.82 -6.86
C ALA A 39 1.01 6.21 -7.81
N ARG A 40 1.05 4.87 -7.95
CA ARG A 40 1.94 4.19 -8.91
C ARG A 40 1.68 4.64 -10.35
N ALA A 41 0.41 4.81 -10.73
CA ALA A 41 0.03 5.25 -12.07
C ALA A 41 0.49 6.67 -12.41
N LEU A 42 0.63 7.55 -11.40
CA LEU A 42 1.09 8.93 -11.57
C LEU A 42 2.62 9.06 -11.70
N LEU A 43 3.38 8.00 -11.39
CA LEU A 43 4.84 8.04 -11.51
C LEU A 43 5.26 7.91 -12.97
N ASP A 44 6.20 8.76 -13.37
CA ASP A 44 6.95 8.61 -14.62
C ASP A 44 7.98 7.48 -14.54
N ASP A 45 8.49 7.06 -15.69
CA ASP A 45 9.42 5.92 -15.77
C ASP A 45 10.74 6.17 -15.05
N ALA A 46 11.21 7.43 -15.03
CA ALA A 46 12.41 7.82 -14.30
C ALA A 46 12.22 7.62 -12.78
N THR A 47 11.10 8.08 -12.22
CA THR A 47 10.80 7.88 -10.81
C THR A 47 10.59 6.40 -10.49
N ARG A 48 9.88 5.65 -11.34
CA ARG A 48 9.69 4.20 -11.14
C ARG A 48 11.02 3.46 -11.08
N THR A 49 11.95 3.79 -11.98
CA THR A 49 13.29 3.20 -12.02
C THR A 49 14.10 3.54 -10.77
N ALA A 50 14.05 4.80 -10.31
CA ALA A 50 14.74 5.23 -9.09
C ALA A 50 14.25 4.47 -7.85
N LEU A 51 12.93 4.35 -7.66
CA LEU A 51 12.35 3.62 -6.52
C LEU A 51 12.66 2.11 -6.58
N ALA A 52 12.71 1.55 -7.78
CA ALA A 52 13.15 0.16 -7.98
C ALA A 52 14.61 -0.04 -7.55
N GLY A 53 15.50 0.88 -7.93
CA GLY A 53 16.90 0.85 -7.52
C GLY A 53 17.07 0.98 -6.00
N GLU A 54 16.35 1.91 -5.38
CA GLU A 54 16.36 2.10 -3.92
C GLU A 54 15.88 0.84 -3.19
N ALA A 55 14.81 0.20 -3.65
CA ALA A 55 14.34 -1.08 -3.11
C ALA A 55 15.36 -2.21 -3.27
N ASP A 56 16.09 -2.24 -4.40
CA ASP A 56 17.15 -3.22 -4.64
C ASP A 56 18.35 -3.00 -3.71
N ASP A 57 18.74 -1.74 -3.46
CA ASP A 57 19.81 -1.37 -2.53
C ASP A 57 19.47 -1.74 -1.08
N GLU A 58 18.24 -1.47 -0.64
CA GLU A 58 17.76 -1.87 0.69
C GLU A 58 17.78 -3.38 0.90
N LEU A 59 17.46 -4.15 -0.16
CA LEU A 59 17.36 -5.60 -0.08
C LEU A 59 18.67 -6.32 -0.40
N ALA A 60 19.70 -5.63 -0.91
CA ALA A 60 20.99 -6.20 -1.26
C ALA A 60 21.59 -7.10 -0.15
N PRO A 61 21.54 -6.75 1.16
CA PRO A 61 22.07 -7.59 2.24
C PRO A 61 21.35 -8.93 2.45
N PHE A 62 20.15 -9.11 1.87
CA PHE A 62 19.33 -10.30 2.04
C PHE A 62 19.32 -11.22 0.81
N ARG A 63 19.87 -10.75 -0.33
CA ARG A 63 19.81 -11.46 -1.62
C ARG A 63 20.35 -12.88 -1.59
N GLY A 64 21.43 -13.13 -0.84
CA GLY A 64 22.04 -14.46 -0.71
C GLY A 64 21.30 -15.42 0.23
N ARG A 65 20.32 -14.94 1.02
CA ARG A 65 19.59 -15.73 2.02
C ARG A 65 18.11 -15.91 1.70
N MET A 66 17.60 -15.20 0.68
CA MET A 66 16.21 -15.26 0.25
C MET A 66 16.08 -16.09 -1.02
N GLY A 67 15.05 -16.93 -1.08
CA GLY A 67 14.62 -17.52 -2.34
C GLY A 67 14.17 -16.44 -3.33
N PRO A 68 14.24 -16.70 -4.65
CA PRO A 68 13.94 -15.69 -5.68
C PRO A 68 12.53 -15.11 -5.55
N GLU A 69 11.52 -15.94 -5.26
CA GLU A 69 10.14 -15.47 -5.06
C GLU A 69 10.01 -14.59 -3.82
N ALA A 70 10.62 -14.99 -2.70
CA ALA A 70 10.61 -14.21 -1.48
C ALA A 70 11.29 -12.84 -1.68
N PHE A 71 12.40 -12.80 -2.43
CA PHE A 71 13.08 -11.56 -2.77
C PHE A 71 12.21 -10.66 -3.65
N ALA A 72 11.58 -11.21 -4.69
CA ALA A 72 10.66 -10.47 -5.56
C ALA A 72 9.47 -9.87 -4.78
N HIS A 73 8.88 -10.66 -3.86
CA HIS A 73 7.82 -10.17 -2.99
C HIS A 73 8.30 -9.06 -2.05
N ALA A 74 9.46 -9.22 -1.41
CA ALA A 74 10.02 -8.18 -0.56
C ALA A 74 10.31 -6.90 -1.34
N ARG A 75 10.80 -7.03 -2.57
CA ARG A 75 11.09 -5.91 -3.47
C ARG A 75 9.83 -5.12 -3.82
N GLU A 76 8.75 -5.78 -4.23
CA GLU A 76 7.49 -5.08 -4.50
C GLU A 76 6.95 -4.38 -3.24
N ARG A 77 7.10 -4.99 -2.07
CA ARG A 77 6.69 -4.38 -0.79
C ARG A 77 7.53 -3.16 -0.42
N ALA A 78 8.84 -3.20 -0.69
CA ALA A 78 9.73 -2.06 -0.51
C ALA A 78 9.35 -0.91 -1.46
N ILE A 79 9.13 -1.21 -2.75
CA ILE A 79 8.65 -0.23 -3.73
C ILE A 79 7.33 0.38 -3.27
N ASP A 80 6.34 -0.41 -2.87
CA ASP A 80 5.05 0.09 -2.38
C ASP A 80 5.21 1.02 -1.17
N ARG A 81 6.14 0.71 -0.26
CA ARG A 81 6.44 1.58 0.89
C ARG A 81 7.05 2.90 0.42
N LEU A 82 8.05 2.88 -0.46
CA LEU A 82 8.69 4.08 -0.99
C LEU A 82 7.72 4.96 -1.78
N VAL A 83 6.81 4.36 -2.56
CA VAL A 83 5.72 5.09 -3.25
C VAL A 83 4.84 5.82 -2.24
N ARG A 84 4.45 5.15 -1.15
CA ARG A 84 3.63 5.77 -0.09
C ARG A 84 4.35 6.93 0.58
N GLU A 85 5.63 6.77 0.90
CA GLU A 85 6.44 7.82 1.52
C GLU A 85 6.56 9.03 0.61
N ARG A 86 6.89 8.82 -0.67
CA ARG A 86 7.02 9.88 -1.68
C ARG A 86 5.70 10.63 -1.90
N CYS A 87 4.60 9.90 -2.05
CA CYS A 87 3.28 10.48 -2.32
C CYS A 87 2.54 10.90 -1.03
N ARG A 88 3.16 10.74 0.14
CA ARG A 88 2.57 10.98 1.47
C ARG A 88 1.21 10.27 1.65
N LEU A 89 1.11 9.05 1.14
CA LEU A 89 -0.11 8.28 1.24
C LEU A 89 -0.29 7.74 2.67
N PRO A 90 -1.51 7.81 3.23
CA PRO A 90 -1.81 7.10 4.45
C PRO A 90 -1.81 5.59 4.24
N VAL A 91 -1.72 4.84 5.34
CA VAL A 91 -2.11 3.43 5.37
C VAL A 91 -3.53 3.36 5.89
N VAL A 92 -4.46 2.90 5.05
CA VAL A 92 -5.88 2.82 5.38
C VAL A 92 -6.23 1.37 5.68
N ALA A 93 -5.95 0.93 6.91
CA ALA A 93 -6.23 -0.43 7.33
C ALA A 93 -6.70 -0.45 8.78
N TYR A 94 -7.54 -1.43 9.12
CA TYR A 94 -7.87 -1.73 10.50
C TYR A 94 -6.85 -2.73 11.06
N ARG A 95 -6.09 -2.33 12.08
CA ARG A 95 -5.12 -3.21 12.77
C ARG A 95 -5.61 -3.45 14.20
N TYR A 96 -5.56 -4.70 14.64
CA TYR A 96 -5.94 -5.15 15.98
C TYR A 96 -4.73 -5.20 16.92
#